data_AF-A0A3N5VRD6-F1
#
_entry.id   AF-A0A3N5VRD6-F1
#
_cell.length_a   1.000
_cell.length_b   1.000
_cell.length_c   1.000
_cell.angle_alpha   90.00
_cell.angle_beta   90.00
_cell.angle_gamma   90.00
#
_symmetry.space_group_name_H-M   'P 1'
#
loop_
_entity.id
_entity.type
_entity.pdbx_description
1 polymer ?
#
loop_
_entity_poly.entity_id
_entity_poly.type
_entity_poly.pdbx_seq_one_letter_code
_entity_poly.pdbx_strand_id
1 'polypeptide(L)'
;MGQEARVSSISVLKQLRASLGTFAKIASIAMEEASAGIQHTRQWVREDQYRFWKAQVQARTEQFTRAKRALKQRQVFDRTLAGTPSSCVDEKKALQVAEARLREAEYKLSRVKAWSQQIEKEWSDYRAATQRLVNGVEVEIPNARARLDKMIDSLEAYFALAPLEMCRSGTEPPEVDLVQPGEAPAPVPPEHPAPAPPSAAETVEAPPETTPTPHGNSVP
;
A
#
# COMPACT_ATOMS: atom_id res chain seq x y z
N MET A 1 -14.49 20.53 50.26
CA MET A 1 -14.01 20.79 48.88
C MET A 1 -14.54 19.67 47.97
N GLY A 2 -15.85 19.62 47.76
CA GLY A 2 -16.48 18.68 46.83
C GLY A 2 -16.62 19.39 45.49
N GLN A 3 -15.71 19.15 44.56
CA GLN A 3 -15.90 19.60 43.18
C GLN A 3 -16.96 18.70 42.55
N GLU A 4 -18.12 19.27 42.28
CA GLU A 4 -19.18 18.65 41.48
C GLU A 4 -18.59 18.17 40.15
N ALA A 5 -18.55 16.86 39.97
CA ALA A 5 -18.11 16.25 38.72
C ALA A 5 -19.11 16.60 37.62
N ARG A 6 -18.69 17.46 36.67
CA ARG A 6 -19.55 17.93 35.58
C ARG A 6 -20.17 16.75 34.81
N VAL A 7 -21.51 16.73 34.83
CA VAL A 7 -22.44 15.69 34.36
C VAL A 7 -22.39 15.42 32.84
N SER A 8 -21.59 16.18 32.07
CA SER A 8 -21.37 15.97 30.63
C SER A 8 -20.27 14.95 30.30
N SER A 9 -19.51 14.48 31.27
CA SER A 9 -18.29 13.68 31.01
C SER A 9 -18.55 12.20 30.68
N ILE A 10 -19.62 11.57 31.21
CA ILE A 10 -19.88 10.13 30.98
C ILE A 10 -20.24 9.83 29.52
N SER A 11 -21.11 10.64 28.91
CA SER A 11 -21.49 10.48 27.50
C SER A 11 -20.28 10.67 26.58
N VAL A 12 -19.40 11.62 26.89
CA VAL A 12 -18.14 11.84 26.18
C VAL A 12 -17.19 10.64 26.32
N LEU A 13 -17.08 10.03 27.51
CA LEU A 13 -16.29 8.80 27.72
C LEU A 13 -16.83 7.61 26.92
N LYS A 14 -18.16 7.43 26.89
CA LYS A 14 -18.81 6.40 26.06
C LYS A 14 -18.55 6.63 24.56
N GLN A 15 -18.63 7.89 24.12
CA GLN A 15 -18.33 8.27 22.74
C GLN A 15 -16.86 8.04 22.37
N LEU A 16 -15.92 8.38 23.27
CA LEU A 16 -14.49 8.13 23.09
C LEU A 16 -14.18 6.63 22.99
N ARG A 17 -14.78 5.81 23.87
CA ARG A 17 -14.66 4.34 23.79
C ARG A 17 -15.13 3.81 22.44
N ALA A 18 -16.26 4.32 21.95
CA ALA A 18 -16.83 3.90 20.66
C ALA A 18 -15.92 4.33 19.50
N SER A 19 -15.45 5.59 19.49
CA SER A 19 -14.56 6.11 18.44
C SER A 19 -13.21 5.38 18.43
N LEU A 20 -12.64 5.03 19.59
CA LEU A 20 -11.43 4.20 19.69
C LEU A 20 -11.64 2.81 19.09
N GLY A 21 -12.79 2.19 19.32
CA GLY A 21 -13.13 0.89 18.72
C GLY A 21 -13.22 0.96 17.20
N THR A 22 -13.89 1.98 16.68
CA THR A 22 -13.99 2.22 15.23
C THR A 22 -12.64 2.53 14.62
N PHE A 23 -11.84 3.40 15.26
CA PHE A 23 -10.49 3.73 14.82
C PHE A 23 -9.61 2.49 14.76
N ALA A 24 -9.60 1.65 15.80
CA ALA A 24 -8.80 0.43 15.81
C ALA A 24 -9.17 -0.50 14.64
N LYS A 25 -10.47 -0.69 14.39
CA LYS A 25 -10.93 -1.51 13.27
C LYS A 25 -10.47 -0.96 11.92
N ILE A 26 -10.64 0.34 11.67
CA ILE A 26 -10.24 0.98 10.41
C ILE A 26 -8.72 0.90 10.25
N ALA A 27 -7.96 1.20 11.31
CA ALA A 27 -6.51 1.18 11.28
C ALA A 27 -5.95 -0.23 11.02
N SER A 28 -6.50 -1.27 11.66
CA SER A 28 -6.10 -2.66 11.39
C SER A 28 -6.32 -3.05 9.93
N ILE A 29 -7.50 -2.75 9.38
CA ILE A 29 -7.81 -3.06 7.96
C ILE A 29 -6.84 -2.34 7.03
N ALA A 30 -6.60 -1.04 7.24
CA ALA A 30 -5.69 -0.26 6.40
C ALA A 30 -4.24 -0.76 6.48
N MET A 31 -3.78 -1.19 7.67
CA MET A 31 -2.45 -1.77 7.85
C MET A 31 -2.32 -3.14 7.18
N GLU A 32 -3.34 -3.99 7.29
CA GLU A 32 -3.39 -5.29 6.61
C GLU A 32 -3.33 -5.12 5.09
N GLU A 33 -4.15 -4.22 4.53
CA GLU A 33 -4.18 -3.93 3.09
C GLU A 33 -2.82 -3.43 2.57
N ALA A 34 -2.19 -2.48 3.29
CA ALA A 34 -0.86 -2.00 2.96
C ALA A 34 0.19 -3.12 2.97
N SER A 35 0.08 -4.05 3.92
CA SER A 35 1.01 -5.18 4.04
C SER A 35 0.77 -6.28 2.99
N ALA A 36 -0.47 -6.47 2.55
CA ALA A 36 -0.86 -7.55 1.64
C ALA A 36 -0.18 -7.43 0.27
N GLY A 37 -0.10 -6.22 -0.29
CA GLY A 37 0.56 -5.98 -1.57
C GLY A 37 2.06 -6.32 -1.55
N ILE A 38 2.73 -6.00 -0.43
CA ILE A 38 4.16 -6.30 -0.23
C ILE A 38 4.36 -7.81 -0.10
N GLN A 39 3.53 -8.49 0.69
CA GLN A 39 3.59 -9.94 0.86
C GLN A 39 3.34 -10.68 -0.47
N HIS A 40 2.35 -10.25 -1.23
CA HIS A 40 2.06 -10.81 -2.55
C HIS A 40 3.26 -10.64 -3.50
N THR A 41 3.82 -9.43 -3.57
CA THR A 41 4.98 -9.15 -4.44
C THR A 41 6.20 -9.98 -4.03
N ARG A 42 6.46 -10.11 -2.73
CA ARG A 42 7.52 -10.97 -2.18
C ARG A 42 7.33 -12.43 -2.60
N GLN A 43 6.12 -12.95 -2.47
CA GLN A 43 5.79 -14.32 -2.85
C GLN A 43 6.01 -14.53 -4.35
N TRP A 44 5.48 -13.62 -5.17
CA TRP A 44 5.62 -13.66 -6.62
C TRP A 44 7.08 -13.61 -7.09
N VAL A 45 7.93 -12.78 -6.48
CA VAL A 45 9.37 -12.75 -6.82
C VAL A 45 10.06 -14.05 -6.41
N ARG A 46 9.76 -14.56 -5.21
CA ARG A 46 10.43 -15.75 -4.66
C ARG A 46 10.04 -17.03 -5.37
N GLU A 47 8.77 -17.19 -5.70
CA GLU A 47 8.24 -18.45 -6.23
C GLU A 47 8.05 -18.38 -7.74
N ASP A 48 7.13 -17.53 -8.20
CA ASP A 48 6.75 -17.47 -9.61
C ASP A 48 7.90 -17.03 -10.50
N GLN A 49 8.52 -15.88 -10.20
CA GLN A 49 9.61 -15.35 -11.02
C GLN A 49 10.83 -16.26 -10.99
N TYR A 50 11.23 -16.74 -9.82
CA TYR A 50 12.37 -17.65 -9.72
C TYR A 50 12.14 -18.93 -10.53
N ARG A 51 10.96 -19.55 -10.38
CA ARG A 51 10.58 -20.75 -11.13
C ARG A 51 10.54 -20.48 -12.63
N PHE A 52 9.94 -19.36 -13.04
CA PHE A 52 9.84 -18.97 -14.45
C PHE A 52 11.22 -18.80 -15.08
N TRP A 53 12.11 -18.01 -14.48
CA TRP A 53 13.44 -17.76 -15.03
C TRP A 53 14.34 -19.00 -14.99
N LYS A 54 14.20 -19.86 -13.98
CA LYS A 54 14.87 -21.16 -13.94
C LYS A 54 14.44 -22.05 -15.11
N ALA A 55 13.14 -22.13 -15.40
CA ALA A 55 12.62 -22.88 -16.54
C ALA A 55 13.08 -22.27 -17.88
N GLN A 56 13.12 -20.95 -17.99
CA GLN A 56 13.61 -20.25 -19.19
C GLN A 56 15.10 -20.51 -19.44
N VAL A 57 15.93 -20.53 -18.39
CA VAL A 57 17.35 -20.88 -18.53
C VAL A 57 17.50 -22.31 -19.04
N GLN A 58 16.73 -23.26 -18.52
CA GLN A 58 16.75 -24.65 -18.98
C GLN A 58 16.36 -24.75 -20.47
N ALA A 59 15.23 -24.15 -20.86
CA ALA A 59 14.76 -24.17 -22.25
C ALA A 59 15.75 -23.51 -23.22
N ARG A 60 16.34 -22.37 -22.84
CA ARG A 60 17.34 -21.67 -23.66
C ARG A 60 18.68 -22.42 -23.72
N THR A 61 19.04 -23.14 -22.66
CA THR A 61 20.21 -24.03 -22.66
C THR A 61 20.03 -25.15 -23.69
N GLU A 62 18.86 -25.79 -23.70
CA GLU A 62 18.52 -26.81 -24.69
C GLU A 62 18.59 -26.25 -26.13
N GLN A 63 18.05 -25.04 -26.37
CA GLN A 63 18.16 -24.37 -27.68
C GLN A 63 19.62 -24.09 -28.06
N PHE A 64 20.45 -23.61 -27.13
CA PHE A 64 21.87 -23.41 -27.37
C PHE A 64 22.59 -24.72 -27.73
N THR A 65 22.33 -25.81 -26.99
CA THR A 65 22.91 -27.11 -27.31
C THR A 65 22.45 -27.64 -28.68
N ARG A 66 21.19 -27.42 -29.05
CA ARG A 66 20.64 -27.77 -30.37
C ARG A 66 21.32 -26.98 -31.48
N ALA A 67 21.45 -25.65 -31.34
CA ALA A 67 22.13 -24.80 -32.31
C ALA A 67 23.61 -25.20 -32.46
N LYS A 68 24.30 -25.50 -31.36
CA LYS A 68 25.69 -25.98 -31.37
C LYS A 68 25.84 -27.33 -32.07
N ARG A 69 24.89 -28.25 -31.89
CA ARG A 69 24.89 -29.55 -32.61
C ARG A 69 24.63 -29.36 -34.10
N ALA A 70 23.66 -28.51 -34.48
CA ALA A 70 23.34 -28.22 -35.88
C ALA A 70 24.55 -27.64 -36.62
N LEU A 71 25.27 -26.68 -36.00
CA LEU A 71 26.50 -26.12 -36.55
C LEU A 71 27.58 -27.20 -36.74
N LYS A 72 27.80 -28.07 -35.75
CA LYS A 72 28.77 -29.16 -35.88
C LYS A 72 28.40 -30.15 -36.99
N GLN A 73 27.13 -30.51 -37.11
CA GLN A 73 26.64 -31.38 -38.17
C GLN A 73 26.91 -30.76 -39.54
N ARG A 74 26.51 -29.49 -39.75
CA ARG A 74 26.75 -28.74 -41.00
C ARG A 74 28.24 -28.72 -41.35
N GLN A 75 29.11 -28.43 -40.39
CA GLN A 75 30.57 -28.42 -40.58
C GLN A 75 31.14 -29.78 -40.99
N VAL A 76 30.60 -30.89 -40.46
CA VAL A 76 31.01 -32.24 -40.86
C VAL A 76 30.51 -32.55 -42.27
N PHE A 77 29.26 -32.24 -42.60
CA PHE A 77 28.70 -32.44 -43.93
C PHE A 77 29.46 -31.65 -45.00
N ASP A 78 29.77 -30.38 -44.75
CA ASP A 78 30.56 -29.52 -45.64
C ASP A 78 31.97 -30.08 -45.88
N ARG A 79 32.57 -30.75 -44.87
CA ARG A 79 33.88 -31.42 -45.03
C ARG A 79 33.80 -32.69 -45.87
N THR A 80 32.69 -33.41 -45.81
CA THR A 80 32.51 -34.67 -46.55
C THR A 80 32.10 -34.48 -48.01
N LEU A 81 31.35 -33.42 -48.32
CA LEU A 81 30.94 -33.05 -49.67
C LEU A 81 31.95 -32.07 -50.27
N ALA A 82 33.10 -32.60 -50.70
CA ALA A 82 34.12 -31.85 -51.42
C ALA A 82 33.56 -31.33 -52.76
N GLY A 83 32.99 -30.12 -52.78
CA GLY A 83 32.57 -29.51 -54.05
C GLY A 83 31.72 -28.25 -53.99
N THR A 84 31.02 -27.95 -52.89
CA THR A 84 30.30 -26.68 -52.77
C THR A 84 30.34 -26.18 -51.33
N PRO A 85 30.99 -25.04 -51.03
CA PRO A 85 31.02 -24.50 -49.69
C PRO A 85 29.62 -24.01 -49.32
N SER A 86 28.83 -24.85 -48.63
CA SER A 86 27.60 -24.36 -48.00
C SER A 86 28.02 -23.39 -46.91
N SER A 87 27.55 -22.15 -46.98
CA SER A 87 27.92 -21.12 -46.02
C SER A 87 27.32 -21.48 -44.64
N CYS A 88 28.15 -21.96 -43.71
CA CYS A 88 27.83 -22.12 -42.28
C CYS A 88 27.48 -20.79 -41.56
N VAL A 89 27.19 -19.71 -42.28
CA VAL A 89 26.95 -18.37 -41.74
C VAL A 89 25.65 -18.32 -40.97
N ASP A 90 24.60 -18.98 -41.45
CA ASP A 90 23.28 -18.96 -40.82
C ASP A 90 23.27 -19.75 -39.51
N GLU A 91 23.94 -20.91 -39.44
CA GLU A 91 24.10 -21.68 -38.22
C GLU A 91 24.96 -20.96 -37.18
N LYS A 92 26.00 -20.23 -37.62
CA LYS A 92 26.82 -19.39 -36.74
C LYS A 92 26.00 -18.24 -36.15
N LYS A 93 25.20 -17.55 -36.97
CA LYS A 93 24.28 -16.51 -36.50
C LYS A 93 23.24 -17.07 -35.53
N ALA A 94 22.65 -18.23 -35.84
CA ALA A 94 21.68 -18.90 -34.98
C ALA A 94 22.29 -19.28 -33.61
N LEU A 95 23.54 -19.76 -33.59
CA LEU A 95 24.26 -20.04 -32.35
C LEU A 95 24.47 -18.76 -31.53
N GLN A 96 24.94 -17.67 -32.16
CA GLN A 96 25.15 -16.38 -31.48
C GLN A 96 23.85 -15.84 -30.87
N VAL A 97 22.73 -15.93 -31.57
CA VAL A 97 21.41 -15.52 -31.07
C VAL A 97 20.99 -16.39 -29.88
N ALA A 98 21.15 -17.71 -29.97
CA ALA A 98 20.82 -18.64 -28.89
C ALA A 98 21.68 -18.38 -27.64
N GLU A 99 22.97 -18.10 -27.83
CA GLU A 99 23.89 -17.77 -26.75
C GLU A 99 23.53 -16.44 -26.08
N ALA A 100 23.23 -15.39 -26.86
CA ALA A 100 22.80 -14.11 -26.32
C ALA A 100 21.52 -14.23 -25.48
N ARG A 101 20.54 -15.01 -25.96
CA ARG A 101 19.30 -15.31 -25.23
C ARG A 101 19.58 -16.08 -23.94
N LEU A 102 20.50 -17.06 -23.96
CA LEU A 102 20.87 -17.80 -22.76
C LEU A 102 21.48 -16.86 -21.70
N ARG A 103 22.46 -16.04 -22.09
CA ARG A 103 23.09 -15.07 -21.17
C ARG A 103 22.08 -14.09 -20.58
N GLU A 104 21.13 -13.60 -21.38
CA GLU A 104 20.06 -12.72 -20.90
C GLU A 104 19.20 -13.40 -19.82
N ALA A 105 18.84 -14.67 -20.01
CA ALA A 105 18.05 -15.39 -19.02
C ALA A 105 18.84 -15.70 -17.74
N GLU A 106 20.12 -16.04 -17.85
CA GLU A 106 21.01 -16.22 -16.70
C GLU A 106 21.18 -14.93 -15.89
N TYR A 107 21.34 -13.80 -16.58
CA TYR A 107 21.37 -12.48 -15.97
C TYR A 107 20.05 -12.14 -15.26
N LYS A 108 18.90 -12.40 -15.89
CA LYS A 108 17.60 -12.17 -15.24
C LYS A 108 17.39 -13.08 -14.03
N LEU A 109 17.82 -14.34 -14.09
CA LEU A 109 17.78 -15.26 -12.96
C LEU A 109 18.65 -14.78 -11.79
N SER A 110 19.86 -14.26 -12.06
CA SER A 110 20.72 -13.72 -11.01
C SER A 110 20.13 -12.46 -10.38
N ARG A 111 19.50 -11.58 -11.19
CA ARG A 111 18.75 -10.41 -10.70
C ARG A 111 17.58 -10.79 -9.81
N VAL A 112 16.79 -11.79 -10.20
CA VAL A 112 15.65 -12.28 -9.40
C VAL A 112 16.13 -12.83 -8.06
N LYS A 113 17.25 -13.56 -8.03
CA LYS A 113 17.86 -14.02 -6.76
C LYS A 113 18.27 -12.83 -5.89
N ALA A 114 18.93 -11.82 -6.46
CA ALA A 114 19.32 -10.63 -5.71
C ALA A 114 18.10 -9.86 -5.17
N TRP A 115 17.09 -9.65 -5.99
CA TRP A 115 15.84 -8.99 -5.59
C TRP A 115 15.07 -9.79 -4.53
N SER A 116 15.09 -11.12 -4.59
CA SER A 116 14.45 -11.97 -3.56
C SER A 116 15.09 -11.81 -2.18
N GLN A 117 16.39 -11.50 -2.11
CA GLN A 117 17.09 -11.24 -0.86
C GLN A 117 16.85 -9.81 -0.40
N GLN A 118 16.92 -8.85 -1.32
CA GLN A 118 16.66 -7.45 -1.01
C GLN A 118 15.25 -7.26 -0.47
N ILE A 119 14.22 -7.79 -1.14
CA ILE A 119 12.82 -7.64 -0.72
C ILE A 119 12.56 -8.30 0.65
N GLU A 120 13.30 -9.35 1.02
CA GLU A 120 13.19 -9.94 2.36
C GLU A 120 13.70 -8.99 3.44
N LYS A 121 14.84 -8.33 3.17
CA LYS A 121 15.43 -7.35 4.08
C LYS A 121 14.51 -6.13 4.23
N GLU A 122 14.07 -5.55 3.12
CA GLU A 122 13.13 -4.41 3.13
C GLU A 122 11.82 -4.78 3.85
N TRP A 123 11.34 -6.02 3.66
CA TRP A 123 10.16 -6.51 4.38
C TRP A 123 10.40 -6.63 5.90
N SER A 124 11.55 -7.16 6.33
CA SER A 124 11.86 -7.21 7.76
C SER A 124 11.95 -5.81 8.38
N ASP A 125 12.53 -4.86 7.64
CA ASP A 125 12.69 -3.48 8.09
C ASP A 125 11.31 -2.77 8.18
N TYR A 126 10.46 -2.96 7.16
CA TYR A 126 9.07 -2.48 7.17
C TYR A 126 8.27 -3.05 8.35
N ARG A 127 8.38 -4.36 8.59
CA ARG A 127 7.70 -5.01 9.70
C ARG A 127 8.17 -4.45 11.03
N ALA A 128 9.49 -4.30 11.22
CA ALA A 128 10.05 -3.76 12.44
C ALA A 128 9.57 -2.32 12.70
N ALA A 129 9.55 -1.47 11.67
CA ALA A 129 9.06 -0.10 11.76
C ALA A 129 7.56 -0.03 12.10
N THR A 130 6.75 -0.92 11.51
CA THR A 130 5.29 -0.91 11.66
C THR A 130 4.80 -1.64 12.91
N GLN A 131 5.63 -2.52 13.50
CA GLN A 131 5.25 -3.37 14.65
C GLN A 131 4.73 -2.57 15.84
N ARG A 132 5.32 -1.41 16.14
CA ARG A 132 4.88 -0.57 17.26
C ARG A 132 3.46 -0.01 17.03
N LEU A 133 3.15 0.36 15.80
CA LEU A 133 1.82 0.86 15.43
C LEU A 133 0.78 -0.25 15.50
N VAL A 134 1.11 -1.44 14.97
CA VAL A 134 0.26 -2.63 15.05
C VAL A 134 -0.04 -2.98 16.52
N ASN A 135 0.99 -3.05 17.37
CA ASN A 135 0.82 -3.32 18.80
C ASN A 135 -0.05 -2.25 19.48
N GLY A 136 0.13 -0.97 19.12
CA GLY A 136 -0.71 0.12 19.63
C GLY A 136 -2.19 -0.09 19.30
N VAL A 137 -2.49 -0.51 18.07
CA VAL A 137 -3.86 -0.70 17.62
C VAL A 137 -4.48 -1.99 18.17
N GLU A 138 -3.74 -3.10 18.18
CA GLU A 138 -4.26 -4.42 18.55
C GLU A 138 -4.26 -4.68 20.05
N VAL A 139 -3.37 -4.04 20.82
CA VAL A 139 -3.21 -4.31 22.26
C VAL A 139 -3.53 -3.07 23.09
N GLU A 140 -2.90 -1.93 22.80
CA GLU A 140 -3.06 -0.74 23.65
C GLU A 140 -4.47 -0.15 23.57
N ILE A 141 -5.09 -0.11 22.38
CA ILE A 141 -6.46 0.42 22.26
C ILE A 141 -7.49 -0.45 22.99
N PRO A 142 -7.53 -1.80 22.84
CA PRO A 142 -8.42 -2.63 23.65
C PRO A 142 -8.21 -2.47 25.15
N ASN A 143 -6.96 -2.36 25.59
CA ASN A 143 -6.64 -2.10 27.00
C ASN A 143 -7.16 -0.74 27.46
N ALA A 144 -6.99 0.32 26.66
CA ALA A 144 -7.53 1.64 26.94
C ALA A 144 -9.06 1.61 26.99
N ARG A 145 -9.72 0.89 26.09
CA ARG A 145 -11.19 0.71 26.11
C ARG A 145 -11.66 0.00 27.37
N ALA A 146 -10.97 -1.05 27.82
CA ALA A 146 -11.31 -1.75 29.07
C ALA A 146 -11.10 -0.86 30.31
N ARG A 147 -10.11 0.04 30.29
CA ARG A 147 -9.92 1.04 31.36
C ARG A 147 -11.04 2.07 31.36
N LEU A 148 -11.44 2.55 30.17
CA LEU A 148 -12.58 3.45 30.03
C LEU A 148 -13.89 2.81 30.52
N ASP A 149 -14.10 1.52 30.24
CA ASP A 149 -15.28 0.77 30.75
C ASP A 149 -15.32 0.80 32.28
N LYS A 150 -14.22 0.43 32.94
CA LYS A 150 -14.14 0.46 34.42
C LYS A 150 -14.37 1.85 34.99
N MET A 151 -13.86 2.89 34.33
CA MET A 151 -14.09 4.28 34.74
C MET A 151 -15.57 4.65 34.62
N ILE A 152 -16.21 4.31 33.49
CA ILE A 152 -17.65 4.54 33.27
C ILE A 152 -18.46 3.80 34.35
N ASP A 153 -18.20 2.52 34.58
CA ASP A 153 -18.90 1.71 35.58
C ASP A 153 -18.76 2.29 36.99
N SER A 154 -17.56 2.75 37.36
CA SER A 154 -17.32 3.37 38.67
C SER A 154 -18.11 4.67 38.84
N LEU A 155 -18.16 5.51 37.80
CA LEU A 155 -18.93 6.76 37.83
C LEU A 155 -20.43 6.47 37.92
N GLU A 156 -20.94 5.52 37.14
CA GLU A 156 -22.34 5.10 37.19
C GLU A 156 -22.72 4.54 38.58
N ALA A 157 -21.83 3.76 39.22
CA ALA A 157 -22.04 3.27 40.58
C ALA A 157 -22.07 4.41 41.63
N TYR A 158 -21.21 5.42 41.51
CA TYR A 158 -21.28 6.62 42.36
C TYR A 158 -22.62 7.35 42.19
N PHE A 159 -23.10 7.50 40.96
CA PHE A 159 -24.41 8.10 40.69
C PHE A 159 -25.58 7.26 41.22
N ALA A 160 -25.43 5.93 41.30
CA ALA A 160 -26.47 5.05 41.86
C ALA A 160 -26.53 5.09 43.41
N LEU A 161 -25.45 5.46 44.10
CA LEU A 161 -25.42 5.65 45.56
C LEU A 161 -25.81 7.09 46.00
N ALA A 162 -25.51 8.09 45.17
CA ALA A 162 -25.89 9.48 45.36
C ALA A 162 -27.40 9.79 45.61
N PRO A 163 -28.40 8.98 45.16
CA PRO A 163 -29.82 9.29 45.34
C PRO A 163 -30.29 9.25 46.81
N LEU A 164 -29.49 8.73 47.75
CA LEU A 164 -29.89 8.61 49.16
C LEU A 164 -29.44 9.77 50.06
N GLU A 165 -28.45 10.57 49.64
CA GLU A 165 -27.94 11.68 50.47
C GLU A 165 -28.58 13.04 50.10
N MET A 166 -29.10 13.19 48.88
CA MET A 166 -29.63 14.48 48.38
C MET A 166 -31.08 14.76 48.80
N CYS A 167 -31.77 13.80 49.42
CA CYS A 167 -33.13 13.99 49.94
C CYS A 167 -33.17 14.41 51.42
N ARG A 168 -32.02 14.70 52.05
CA ARG A 168 -31.92 15.16 53.45
C ARG A 168 -31.05 16.42 53.61
N SER A 169 -31.25 17.42 52.77
CA SER A 169 -30.94 18.79 53.21
C SER A 169 -31.70 19.81 52.38
N GLY A 170 -32.63 20.49 53.03
CA GLY A 170 -32.86 21.91 52.77
C GLY A 170 -33.75 22.25 51.58
N THR A 171 -35.03 22.36 51.87
CA THR A 171 -35.94 23.35 51.30
C THR A 171 -35.24 24.71 51.10
N GLU A 172 -35.10 25.17 49.86
CA GLU A 172 -35.52 26.51 49.43
C GLU A 172 -35.40 26.63 47.89
N PRO A 173 -36.42 27.16 47.19
CA PRO A 173 -36.35 27.42 45.76
C PRO A 173 -35.52 28.67 45.48
N PRO A 174 -34.67 28.70 44.43
CA PRO A 174 -34.02 29.94 44.00
C PRO A 174 -35.03 30.83 43.28
N GLU A 175 -35.14 32.07 43.77
CA GLU A 175 -35.84 33.16 43.11
C GLU A 175 -35.16 33.46 41.77
N VAL A 176 -35.92 33.34 40.69
CA VAL A 176 -35.44 33.51 39.31
C VAL A 176 -35.56 35.00 38.98
N ASP A 177 -34.45 35.72 39.02
CA ASP A 177 -34.40 37.12 38.61
C ASP A 177 -34.38 37.20 37.07
N LEU A 178 -35.52 37.57 36.49
CA LEU A 178 -35.72 37.74 35.06
C LEU A 178 -35.19 39.12 34.63
N VAL A 179 -33.94 39.19 34.16
CA VAL A 179 -33.46 40.33 33.37
C VAL A 179 -33.80 40.11 31.90
N GLN A 180 -34.57 41.05 31.34
CA GLN A 180 -34.96 41.14 29.94
C GLN A 180 -33.77 41.33 28.97
N PRO A 181 -33.96 41.02 27.67
CA PRO A 181 -32.89 40.86 26.69
C PRO A 181 -32.35 42.21 26.21
N GLY A 182 -31.05 42.41 26.38
CA GLY A 182 -30.29 43.48 25.72
C GLY A 182 -29.91 43.09 24.29
N GLU A 183 -30.48 43.81 23.34
CA GLU A 183 -30.00 44.18 22.01
C GLU A 183 -28.83 43.37 21.39
N ALA A 184 -29.11 42.71 20.28
CA ALA A 184 -28.12 42.14 19.39
C ALA A 184 -27.43 43.22 18.55
N PRO A 185 -26.09 43.27 18.46
CA PRO A 185 -25.41 43.82 17.31
C PRO A 185 -25.22 42.72 16.25
N ALA A 186 -25.59 43.05 15.03
CA ALA A 186 -25.50 42.20 13.85
C ALA A 186 -24.06 41.70 13.58
N PRO A 187 -23.88 40.49 13.01
CA PRO A 187 -22.57 39.97 12.63
C PRO A 187 -22.04 40.70 11.39
N VAL A 188 -20.86 41.28 11.55
CA VAL A 188 -19.99 41.76 10.47
C VAL A 188 -19.49 40.53 9.67
N PRO A 189 -19.55 40.50 8.33
CA PRO A 189 -19.05 39.38 7.54
C PRO A 189 -17.51 39.34 7.57
N PRO A 190 -16.85 38.17 7.71
CA PRO A 190 -15.43 38.06 7.46
C PRO A 190 -15.14 38.11 5.95
N GLU A 191 -14.34 39.11 5.55
CA GLU A 191 -13.68 39.19 4.25
C GLU A 191 -12.77 37.95 4.07
N HIS A 192 -13.16 37.06 3.17
CA HIS A 192 -12.23 36.16 2.50
C HIS A 192 -11.73 36.86 1.22
N PRO A 193 -10.42 37.08 1.04
CA PRO A 193 -9.91 37.47 -0.26
C PRO A 193 -10.01 36.27 -1.21
N ALA A 194 -10.83 36.42 -2.24
CA ALA A 194 -10.91 35.49 -3.36
C ALA A 194 -9.60 35.56 -4.19
N PRO A 195 -9.04 34.41 -4.63
CA PRO A 195 -7.96 34.40 -5.60
C PRO A 195 -8.50 34.76 -6.99
N ALA A 196 -7.85 35.71 -7.65
CA ALA A 196 -8.14 36.14 -9.01
C ALA A 196 -7.84 35.04 -10.04
N PRO A 197 -8.58 34.98 -11.17
CA PRO A 197 -8.37 34.01 -12.24
C PRO A 197 -7.16 34.37 -13.11
N PRO A 198 -6.37 33.41 -13.60
CA PRO A 198 -5.38 33.67 -14.64
C PRO A 198 -6.05 33.68 -16.03
N SER A 199 -6.00 34.83 -16.69
CA SER A 199 -6.25 34.97 -18.12
C SER A 199 -4.92 35.02 -18.87
N ALA A 200 -4.77 34.06 -19.79
CA ALA A 200 -4.02 34.07 -21.04
C ALA A 200 -2.51 34.38 -21.09
N ALA A 201 -1.85 33.45 -21.81
CA ALA A 201 -0.67 33.60 -22.68
C ALA A 201 0.70 33.27 -22.07
N GLU A 202 1.20 32.05 -22.34
CA GLU A 202 2.38 31.88 -23.17
C GLU A 202 2.51 30.45 -23.71
N THR A 203 2.84 30.37 -25.00
CA THR A 203 3.07 29.19 -25.83
C THR A 203 4.52 28.76 -25.73
N VAL A 204 4.81 27.49 -25.39
CA VAL A 204 5.99 26.70 -25.85
C VAL A 204 5.60 25.21 -25.70
N GLU A 205 5.12 24.57 -26.76
CA GLU A 205 5.87 23.66 -27.64
C GLU A 205 6.41 22.40 -26.92
N ALA A 206 5.66 21.29 -27.06
CA ALA A 206 6.10 19.94 -26.70
C ALA A 206 6.16 19.06 -27.98
N PRO A 207 7.20 18.24 -28.17
CA PRO A 207 7.43 17.46 -29.39
C PRO A 207 6.55 16.20 -29.49
N PRO A 208 6.26 15.69 -30.70
CA PRO A 208 5.28 14.62 -30.89
C PRO A 208 5.87 13.22 -30.68
N GLU A 209 5.24 12.43 -29.82
CA GLU A 209 5.35 10.97 -29.80
C GLU A 209 4.50 10.36 -30.92
N THR A 210 5.19 9.63 -31.78
CA THR A 210 4.69 8.72 -32.82
C THR A 210 3.87 7.56 -32.24
N THR A 211 2.70 7.29 -32.81
CA THR A 211 2.02 5.98 -32.77
C THR A 211 1.16 5.78 -34.03
N PRO A 212 0.76 4.53 -34.38
CA PRO A 212 1.13 3.95 -35.66
C PRO A 212 -0.02 3.86 -36.69
N THR A 213 0.39 3.69 -37.94
CA THR A 213 -0.43 3.53 -39.16
C THR A 213 -1.32 2.27 -39.13
N PRO A 214 -2.58 2.33 -39.60
CA PRO A 214 -3.40 1.15 -39.89
C PRO A 214 -3.16 0.68 -41.33
N HIS A 215 -2.71 -0.55 -41.52
CA HIS A 215 -2.69 -1.18 -42.85
C HIS A 215 -4.07 -1.75 -43.18
N GLY A 216 -4.69 -1.15 -44.20
CA GLY A 216 -5.90 -1.64 -44.84
C GLY A 216 -5.62 -2.83 -45.76
N ASN A 217 -6.52 -3.80 -45.70
CA ASN A 217 -6.68 -4.90 -46.65
C ASN A 217 -7.00 -4.37 -48.06
N SER A 218 -6.33 -4.91 -49.07
CA SER A 218 -6.94 -5.15 -50.39
C SER A 218 -6.22 -6.28 -51.13
N VAL A 219 -7.02 -7.27 -51.47
CA VAL A 219 -6.78 -8.39 -52.39
C VAL A 219 -7.16 -7.91 -53.79
N PRO A 220 -6.50 -8.39 -54.85
CA PRO A 220 -7.18 -9.36 -55.74
C PRO A 220 -6.39 -10.66 -55.94
#